data_AF-A0A8T4V759-F1
#
_entry.id   AF-A0A8T4V759-F1
#
_cell.length_a   1.000
_cell.length_b   1.000
_cell.length_c   1.000
_cell.angle_alpha   90.00
_cell.angle_beta   90.00
_cell.angle_gamma   90.00
#
_symmetry.space_group_name_H-M   'P 1'
#
loop_
_entity.id
_entity.type
_entity.pdbx_description
1 polymer ?
#
loop_
_entity_poly.entity_id
_entity_poly.type
_entity_poly.pdbx_seq_one_letter_code
_entity_poly.pdbx_strand_id
1 'polypeptide(L)'
;AYVKPVTDEYFFKIIKHEMIHSYFYIASNNCEYPEWLFEGIALYLAGQNKNKIESFKNFLNYYDHKDEGIYKESGFAVEFLIKYYGKGKFLELVRGLKYIASKEKFAVLFKEIYGFELKYENFKA
;
A
#
# COMPACT_ATOMS: atom_id res chain seq x y z
N ALA A 1 -2.07 -7.73 33.00
CA ALA A 1 -1.87 -6.86 31.82
C ALA A 1 -3.20 -6.19 31.50
N TYR A 2 -3.23 -4.86 31.36
CA TYR A 2 -4.44 -4.15 30.93
C TYR A 2 -4.57 -4.32 29.42
N VAL A 3 -5.52 -5.14 28.97
CA VAL A 3 -5.90 -5.21 27.56
C VAL A 3 -6.81 -4.02 27.32
N LYS A 4 -6.36 -3.05 26.52
CA LYS A 4 -7.20 -1.92 26.14
C LYS A 4 -8.45 -2.50 25.45
N PRO A 5 -9.68 -2.14 25.88
CA PRO A 5 -10.88 -2.68 25.26
C PRO A 5 -10.88 -2.30 23.78
N VAL A 6 -11.03 -3.32 22.94
CA VAL A 6 -11.25 -3.17 21.50
C VAL A 6 -12.57 -2.43 21.34
N THR A 7 -12.54 -1.22 20.76
CA THR A 7 -13.77 -0.50 20.43
C THR A 7 -14.38 -1.10 19.17
N ASP A 8 -15.71 -1.02 19.03
CA ASP A 8 -16.39 -1.42 17.80
C ASP A 8 -15.79 -0.74 16.58
N GLU A 9 -15.43 0.54 16.69
CA GLU A 9 -14.75 1.28 15.62
C GLU A 9 -13.42 0.61 15.21
N TYR A 10 -12.59 0.25 16.18
CA TYR A 10 -11.33 -0.42 15.90
C TYR A 10 -11.56 -1.80 15.28
N PHE A 11 -12.51 -2.57 15.81
CA PHE A 11 -12.90 -3.86 15.25
C PHE A 11 -13.35 -3.73 13.79
N PHE A 12 -14.24 -2.78 13.48
CA PHE A 12 -14.71 -2.54 12.12
C PHE A 12 -13.60 -2.11 11.16
N LYS A 13 -12.58 -1.36 11.62
CA LYS A 13 -11.41 -1.03 10.79
C LYS A 13 -10.61 -2.28 10.41
N ILE A 14 -10.43 -3.21 11.34
CA ILE A 14 -9.77 -4.49 11.06
C ILE A 14 -10.57 -5.31 10.04
N ILE A 15 -11.89 -5.40 10.19
CA ILE A 15 -12.74 -6.12 9.21
C ILE A 15 -12.61 -5.50 7.82
N LYS A 16 -12.63 -4.15 7.72
CA LYS A 16 -12.42 -3.48 6.43
C LYS A 16 -11.06 -3.82 5.83
N HIS A 17 -9.98 -3.79 6.62
CA HIS A 17 -8.62 -4.13 6.20
C HIS A 17 -8.55 -5.50 5.54
N GLU A 18 -9.05 -6.53 6.23
CA GLU A 18 -9.02 -7.91 5.72
C GLU A 18 -9.94 -8.12 4.51
N MET A 19 -11.08 -7.41 4.44
CA MET A 19 -11.93 -7.41 3.25
C MET A 19 -11.26 -6.76 2.04
N ILE A 20 -10.50 -5.68 2.26
CA ILE A 20 -9.75 -5.00 1.20
C ILE A 20 -8.66 -5.92 0.66
N HIS A 21 -7.93 -6.61 1.53
CA HIS A 21 -6.97 -7.66 1.15
C HIS A 21 -7.61 -8.72 0.27
N SER A 22 -8.75 -9.25 0.70
CA SER A 22 -9.49 -10.26 -0.05
C SER A 22 -9.91 -9.78 -1.44
N TYR A 23 -10.45 -8.56 -1.54
CA TYR A 23 -10.85 -7.97 -2.83
C TYR A 23 -9.63 -7.76 -3.74
N PHE A 24 -8.55 -7.21 -3.18
CA PHE A 24 -7.35 -6.91 -3.94
C PHE A 24 -6.69 -8.18 -4.46
N TYR A 25 -6.60 -9.23 -3.65
CA TYR A 25 -6.06 -10.53 -4.04
C TYR A 25 -6.77 -11.08 -5.28
N ILE A 26 -8.10 -10.98 -5.33
CA ILE A 26 -8.88 -11.38 -6.51
C ILE A 26 -8.58 -10.44 -7.70
N ALA A 27 -8.58 -9.13 -7.47
CA ALA A 27 -8.37 -8.12 -8.53
C ALA A 27 -6.97 -8.16 -9.14
N SER A 28 -5.96 -8.58 -8.37
CA SER A 28 -4.56 -8.67 -8.76
C SER A 28 -4.17 -10.06 -9.30
N ASN A 29 -5.13 -10.97 -9.50
CA ASN A 29 -4.90 -12.36 -9.89
C ASN A 29 -3.94 -13.08 -8.92
N ASN A 30 -4.28 -13.04 -7.63
CA ASN A 30 -3.55 -13.67 -6.53
C ASN A 30 -2.14 -13.09 -6.30
N CYS A 31 -1.92 -11.83 -6.69
CA CYS A 31 -0.64 -11.15 -6.49
C CYS A 31 -0.69 -10.29 -5.22
N GLU A 32 0.14 -10.65 -4.24
CA GLU A 32 0.31 -9.93 -2.96
C GLU A 32 1.51 -8.96 -2.99
N TYR A 33 2.24 -8.92 -4.11
CA TYR A 33 3.46 -8.13 -4.25
C TYR A 33 3.25 -6.80 -5.01
N PRO A 34 3.98 -5.73 -4.63
CA PRO A 34 4.84 -5.66 -3.45
C PRO A 34 4.04 -5.54 -2.15
N GLU A 35 4.57 -6.09 -1.08
CA GLU A 35 3.88 -6.16 0.22
C GLU A 35 3.50 -4.78 0.76
N TRP A 36 4.35 -3.77 0.57
CA TRP A 36 4.03 -2.40 0.97
C TRP A 36 2.78 -1.88 0.26
N LEU A 37 2.54 -2.26 -1.00
CA LEU A 37 1.36 -1.81 -1.73
C LEU A 37 0.13 -2.56 -1.25
N PHE A 38 0.25 -3.86 -1.00
CA PHE A 38 -0.82 -4.70 -0.47
C PHE A 38 -1.31 -4.19 0.90
N GLU A 39 -0.41 -4.10 1.89
CA GLU A 39 -0.75 -3.54 3.21
C GLU A 39 -1.13 -2.06 3.13
N GLY A 40 -0.46 -1.28 2.27
CA GLY A 40 -0.74 0.14 2.10
C GLY A 40 -2.16 0.43 1.62
N ILE A 41 -2.69 -0.38 0.71
CA ILE A 41 -4.06 -0.26 0.21
C ILE A 41 -5.05 -0.50 1.33
N ALA A 42 -4.85 -1.57 2.08
CA ALA A 42 -5.70 -1.94 3.20
C ALA A 42 -5.67 -0.86 4.29
N LEU A 43 -4.49 -0.38 4.68
CA LEU A 43 -4.32 0.71 5.65
C LEU A 43 -5.03 2.00 5.23
N TYR A 44 -4.84 2.43 3.98
CA TYR A 44 -5.40 3.67 3.49
C TYR A 44 -6.93 3.59 3.42
N LEU A 45 -7.47 2.54 2.79
CA LEU A 45 -8.91 2.41 2.55
C LEU A 45 -9.69 2.05 3.83
N ALA A 46 -9.07 1.34 4.78
CA ALA A 46 -9.67 1.07 6.09
C ALA A 46 -9.60 2.29 7.04
N GLY A 47 -8.91 3.37 6.66
CA GLY A 47 -8.72 4.55 7.51
C GLY A 47 -7.80 4.27 8.70
N GLN A 48 -6.75 3.49 8.46
CA GLN A 48 -5.75 3.06 9.44
C GLN A 48 -4.36 3.67 9.21
N ASN A 49 -4.21 4.67 8.34
CA ASN A 49 -3.04 5.54 8.32
C ASN A 49 -2.88 6.20 9.70
N LYS A 50 -1.92 5.73 10.50
CA LYS A 50 -1.68 6.22 11.87
C LYS A 50 -0.51 7.18 11.88
N ASN A 51 -0.68 8.31 12.57
CA ASN A 51 0.32 9.37 12.79
C ASN A 51 0.91 9.95 11.49
N LYS A 52 0.99 11.27 11.39
CA LYS A 52 1.63 11.89 10.23
C LYS A 52 3.10 11.46 10.15
N ILE A 53 3.55 11.05 8.97
CA ILE A 53 4.97 10.81 8.72
C ILE A 53 5.68 12.12 8.32
N GLU A 54 6.93 12.28 8.73
CA GLU A 54 7.77 13.42 8.32
C GLU A 54 8.40 13.18 6.94
N SER A 55 8.77 11.94 6.65
CA SER A 55 9.40 11.52 5.39
C SER A 55 9.29 10.00 5.22
N PHE A 56 9.28 9.54 3.97
CA PHE A 56 9.38 8.12 3.63
C PHE A 56 10.84 7.65 3.75
N LYS A 57 11.06 6.50 4.38
CA LYS A 57 12.41 5.97 4.63
C LYS A 57 12.54 4.48 4.34
N ASN A 58 11.47 3.72 4.53
CA ASN A 58 11.57 2.27 4.63
C ASN A 58 10.56 1.50 3.78
N PHE A 59 9.43 2.08 3.34
CA PHE A 59 8.38 1.29 2.69
C PHE A 59 8.84 0.54 1.42
N LEU A 60 9.79 1.08 0.66
CA LEU A 60 10.33 0.42 -0.55
C LEU A 60 11.21 -0.80 -0.24
N ASN A 61 11.65 -0.94 1.01
CA ASN A 61 12.38 -2.13 1.45
C ASN A 61 11.42 -3.33 1.52
N TYR A 62 10.15 -3.12 1.85
CA TYR A 62 9.10 -4.15 1.98
C TYR A 62 8.54 -4.58 0.63
N TYR A 63 9.40 -5.11 -0.25
CA TYR A 63 8.95 -5.76 -1.48
C TYR A 63 8.43 -7.17 -1.17
N ASP A 64 9.23 -7.98 -0.48
CA ASP A 64 9.03 -9.42 -0.25
C ASP A 64 9.16 -9.85 1.22
N HIS A 65 9.10 -8.90 2.16
CA HIS A 65 9.11 -9.19 3.59
C HIS A 65 8.07 -8.35 4.34
N LYS A 66 7.65 -8.84 5.52
CA LYS A 66 6.72 -8.17 6.43
C LYS A 66 7.31 -8.08 7.83
N ASP A 67 7.30 -6.88 8.40
CA ASP A 67 7.43 -6.64 9.84
C ASP A 67 6.55 -5.44 10.24
N GLU A 68 6.57 -5.03 11.51
CA GLU A 68 5.74 -3.91 11.97
C GLU A 68 6.01 -2.56 11.27
N GLY A 69 7.19 -2.39 10.66
CA GLY A 69 7.58 -1.17 9.96
C GLY A 69 6.83 -0.95 8.66
N ILE A 70 6.30 -2.01 8.03
CA ILE A 70 5.49 -1.89 6.80
C ILE A 70 4.26 -1.00 7.02
N TYR A 71 3.66 -1.03 8.20
CA TYR A 71 2.43 -0.31 8.50
C TYR A 71 2.63 1.20 8.75
N LYS A 72 3.88 1.64 8.95
CA LYS A 72 4.19 3.04 9.29
C LYS A 72 4.07 3.98 8.10
N GLU A 73 4.47 3.51 6.92
CA GLU A 73 4.64 4.36 5.74
C GLU A 73 3.76 3.93 4.55
N SER A 74 3.46 2.64 4.43
CA SER A 74 2.80 2.06 3.25
C SER A 74 1.46 2.71 2.92
N GLY A 75 0.61 2.93 3.93
CA GLY A 75 -0.67 3.58 3.74
C GLY A 75 -0.56 5.04 3.29
N PHE A 76 0.49 5.76 3.73
CA PHE A 76 0.78 7.11 3.27
C PHE A 76 1.37 7.13 1.85
N ALA A 77 2.10 6.10 1.44
CA ALA A 77 2.60 5.98 0.08
C ALA A 77 1.44 5.80 -0.90
N VAL A 78 0.45 4.96 -0.56
CA VAL A 78 -0.78 4.81 -1.34
C VAL A 78 -1.59 6.10 -1.36
N GLU A 79 -1.76 6.76 -0.20
CA GLU A 79 -2.41 8.06 -0.13
C GLU A 79 -1.76 9.09 -1.05
N PHE A 80 -0.42 9.16 -1.05
CA PHE A 80 0.35 10.04 -1.92
C PHE A 80 0.06 9.76 -3.40
N LEU A 81 0.14 8.50 -3.84
CA LEU A 81 -0.14 8.14 -5.23
C LEU A 81 -1.55 8.54 -5.65
N ILE A 82 -2.55 8.29 -4.80
CA ILE A 82 -3.94 8.61 -5.10
C ILE A 82 -4.18 10.13 -5.11
N LYS A 83 -3.62 10.85 -4.13
CA LYS A 83 -3.84 12.30 -3.96
C LYS A 83 -3.17 13.13 -5.05
N TYR A 84 -1.94 12.79 -5.42
CA TYR A 84 -1.14 13.59 -6.34
C TYR A 84 -1.24 13.15 -7.80
N TYR A 85 -1.54 11.87 -8.06
CA TYR A 85 -1.59 11.32 -9.43
C TYR A 85 -2.97 10.76 -9.83
N GLY A 86 -3.90 10.75 -8.88
CA GLY A 86 -5.30 10.40 -9.12
C GLY A 86 -5.60 8.90 -9.06
N LYS A 87 -6.86 8.60 -8.77
CA LYS A 87 -7.39 7.23 -8.66
C LYS A 87 -7.26 6.44 -9.97
N GLY A 88 -7.32 7.10 -11.13
CA GLY A 88 -7.22 6.45 -12.43
C GLY A 88 -5.90 5.70 -12.62
N LYS A 89 -4.77 6.40 -12.44
CA LYS A 89 -3.42 5.82 -12.49
C LYS A 89 -3.22 4.74 -11.42
N PHE A 90 -3.80 4.96 -10.23
CA PHE A 90 -3.74 3.97 -9.18
C PHE A 90 -4.43 2.65 -9.57
N LEU A 91 -5.63 2.72 -10.14
CA LEU A 91 -6.35 1.52 -10.61
C LEU A 91 -5.63 0.83 -11.78
N GLU A 92 -4.94 1.61 -12.63
CA GLU A 92 -4.08 1.06 -13.68
C GLU A 92 -2.93 0.25 -13.08
N LEU A 93 -2.27 0.77 -12.03
CA LEU A 93 -1.22 0.05 -11.31
C LEU A 93 -1.74 -1.28 -10.77
N VAL A 94 -2.86 -1.25 -10.04
CA VAL A 94 -3.49 -2.45 -9.46
C VAL A 94 -3.81 -3.51 -10.52
N ARG A 95 -4.39 -3.09 -11.65
CA ARG A 95 -4.70 -4.01 -12.76
C ARG A 95 -3.45 -4.58 -13.42
N GLY A 96 -2.34 -3.85 -13.42
CA GLY A 96 -1.08 -4.33 -13.98
C GLY A 96 -0.40 -5.42 -13.13
N LEU A 97 -0.71 -5.50 -11.83
CA LEU A 97 -0.10 -6.46 -10.90
C LEU A 97 -0.28 -7.92 -11.28
N LYS A 98 -1.37 -8.26 -11.99
CA LYS A 98 -1.65 -9.62 -12.47
C LYS A 98 -0.56 -10.22 -13.38
N TYR A 99 0.34 -9.40 -13.90
CA TYR A 99 1.44 -9.80 -14.80
C TYR A 99 2.82 -9.61 -14.18
N ILE A 100 2.89 -9.17 -12.92
CA ILE A 100 4.16 -8.91 -12.24
C ILE A 100 4.71 -10.24 -11.69
N ALA A 101 5.95 -10.53 -12.08
CA ALA A 101 6.68 -11.72 -11.62
C ALA A 101 7.97 -11.37 -10.86
N SER A 102 8.32 -10.08 -10.75
CA SER A 102 9.54 -9.63 -10.08
C SER A 102 9.49 -8.15 -9.69
N LYS A 103 10.41 -7.75 -8.81
CA LYS A 103 10.60 -6.37 -8.36
C LYS A 103 10.94 -5.42 -9.50
N GLU A 104 11.75 -5.88 -10.44
CA GLU A 104 12.17 -5.11 -11.61
C GLU A 104 10.98 -4.86 -12.54
N LYS A 105 10.16 -5.89 -12.79
CA LYS A 105 8.93 -5.73 -13.60
C LYS A 105 7.94 -4.77 -12.95
N PHE A 106 7.78 -4.85 -11.62
CA PHE A 106 6.96 -3.88 -10.89
C PHE A 106 7.48 -2.46 -11.05
N ALA A 107 8.79 -2.25 -10.89
CA ALA A 107 9.41 -0.94 -11.04
C ALA A 107 9.26 -0.36 -12.45
N VAL A 108 9.34 -1.20 -13.49
CA VAL A 108 9.08 -0.81 -14.89
C VAL A 108 7.63 -0.37 -15.06
N LEU A 109 6.66 -1.21 -14.66
CA LEU A 109 5.23 -0.88 -14.72
C LEU A 109 4.92 0.43 -13.99
N PHE A 110 5.47 0.59 -12.78
CA PHE A 110 5.30 1.79 -11.99
C PHE A 110 5.82 3.03 -12.75
N LYS A 111 7.02 2.94 -13.34
CA LYS A 111 7.61 4.04 -14.10
C LYS A 111 6.81 4.39 -15.34
N GLU A 112 6.25 3.41 -16.04
CA GLU A 112 5.37 3.62 -17.20
C GLU A 112 4.10 4.40 -16.82
N ILE A 113 3.44 4.03 -15.72
CA ILE A 113 2.19 4.67 -15.27
C ILE A 113 2.42 6.07 -14.69
N TYR A 114 3.45 6.21 -13.85
CA TYR A 114 3.67 7.43 -13.07
C TYR A 114 4.66 8.40 -13.71
N GLY A 115 5.48 7.94 -14.66
CA GLY A 115 6.49 8.75 -15.35
C GLY A 115 7.76 9.01 -14.53
N PHE A 116 7.91 8.35 -13.38
CA PHE A 116 9.08 8.50 -12.51
C PHE A 116 9.47 7.17 -11.85
N GLU A 117 10.70 7.09 -11.37
CA GLU A 117 11.24 5.86 -10.78
C GLU A 117 10.72 5.61 -9.37
N LEU A 118 10.52 4.35 -9.00
CA LEU A 118 10.13 3.98 -7.65
C LEU A 118 11.30 4.19 -6.66
N LYS A 119 11.48 5.43 -6.22
CA LYS A 119 12.54 5.90 -5.31
C LYS A 119 11.97 6.90 -4.33
N TYR A 120 12.51 6.93 -3.10
CA TYR A 120 12.04 7.83 -2.04
C TYR A 120 12.10 9.31 -2.45
N GLU A 121 13.04 9.72 -3.30
CA GLU A 121 13.13 11.12 -3.73
C GLU A 121 11.89 11.61 -4.49
N ASN A 122 11.13 10.70 -5.10
CA ASN A 122 9.93 11.00 -5.86
C ASN A 122 8.64 10.97 -5.02
N PHE A 123 8.74 10.63 -3.74
CA PHE A 123 7.65 10.68 -2.77
C PHE A 123 7.81 11.89 -1.85
N LYS A 124 7.81 13.09 -2.45
CA LYS A 124 7.88 14.37 -1.73
C LYS A 124 6.55 15.10 -1.90
N ALA A 125 5.93 15.42 -0.76
CA ALA A 125 4.66 16.13 -0.68
C ALA A 125 4.81 17.63 -0.96
#